data_AF-A0A2D4JBS2-F1
#
_entry.id   AF-A0A2D4JBS2-F1
#
_cell.length_a   1.000
_cell.length_b   1.000
_cell.length_c   1.000
_cell.angle_alpha   90.00
_cell.angle_beta   90.00
_cell.angle_gamma   90.00
#
_symmetry.space_group_name_H-M   'P 1'
#
loop_
_entity.id
_entity.type
_entity.pdbx_description
1 polymer ?
#
loop_
_entity_poly.entity_id
_entity_poly.type
_entity_poly.pdbx_seq_one_letter_code
_entity_poly.pdbx_strand_id
1 'polypeptide(L)'
;EEMVRVKVAAASAFAQTLRRYTSLNHLAQAARAVLQNTAQINQMLSDLNRVDFANVQEQASWVCRCEDRVVQRLEQDFKMTLQQQNSLEQWAVWLDGVVSQVLKPYHGSPSFPKAAKHFLLKWSFYSSMVIRDLTLRSAASFGSFHLIRLLYDEYMYYLIEHRVAQAKGVTPIAVMGEFANLASS
;
A
#
# COMPACT_ATOMS: atom_id res chain seq x y z
N GLU A 1 39.67 -7.43 -3.18
CA GLU A 1 38.59 -7.01 -4.11
C GLU A 1 37.19 -7.34 -3.60
N GLU A 2 36.96 -8.55 -3.08
CA GLU A 2 35.64 -8.98 -2.57
C GLU A 2 35.09 -8.10 -1.43
N MET A 3 35.91 -7.76 -0.43
CA MET A 3 35.50 -6.88 0.68
C MET A 3 35.04 -5.50 0.18
N VAL A 4 35.68 -4.96 -0.87
CA VAL A 4 35.28 -3.68 -1.46
C VAL A 4 33.90 -3.81 -2.11
N ARG A 5 33.65 -4.90 -2.85
CA ARG A 5 32.33 -5.17 -3.46
C ARG A 5 31.22 -5.27 -2.42
N VAL A 6 31.46 -6.00 -1.31
CA VAL A 6 30.48 -6.13 -0.22
C VAL A 6 30.16 -4.78 0.43
N LYS A 7 31.18 -3.97 0.71
CA LYS A 7 30.99 -2.62 1.29
C LYS A 7 30.22 -1.70 0.35
N VAL A 8 30.53 -1.73 -0.95
CA VAL A 8 29.82 -0.93 -1.96
C VAL A 8 28.35 -1.38 -2.05
N ALA A 9 28.08 -2.68 -2.12
CA ALA A 9 26.71 -3.20 -2.17
C ALA A 9 25.89 -2.80 -0.94
N ALA A 10 26.48 -2.89 0.26
CA ALA A 10 25.82 -2.46 1.50
C ALA A 10 25.53 -0.94 1.50
N ALA A 11 26.50 -0.11 1.10
CA ALA A 11 26.33 1.33 1.01
C ALA A 11 25.28 1.74 -0.03
N SER A 12 25.25 1.06 -1.19
CA SER A 12 24.23 1.27 -2.23
C SER A 12 22.84 0.90 -1.75
N ALA A 13 22.68 -0.26 -1.10
CA ALA A 13 21.41 -0.68 -0.53
C ALA A 13 20.93 0.32 0.54
N PHE A 14 21.84 0.78 1.41
CA PHE A 14 21.51 1.75 2.45
C PHE A 14 21.07 3.10 1.87
N ALA A 15 21.81 3.62 0.89
CA ALA A 15 21.44 4.86 0.20
C ALA A 15 20.08 4.74 -0.51
N GLN A 16 19.78 3.57 -1.08
CA GLN A 16 18.48 3.30 -1.69
C GLN A 16 17.36 3.28 -0.64
N THR A 17 17.56 2.61 0.51
CA THR A 17 16.59 2.63 1.62
C THR A 17 16.32 4.05 2.10
N LEU A 18 17.37 4.87 2.30
CA LEU A 18 17.20 6.26 2.70
C LEU A 18 16.37 7.06 1.71
N ARG A 19 16.65 6.96 0.40
CA ARG A 19 15.86 7.67 -0.62
C ARG A 19 14.39 7.28 -0.58
N ARG A 20 14.10 5.99 -0.41
CA ARG A 20 12.72 5.49 -0.33
C ARG A 20 11.99 6.02 0.89
N TYR A 21 12.63 6.00 2.06
CA TYR A 21 12.01 6.55 3.27
C TYR A 21 11.83 8.07 3.20
N THR A 22 12.76 8.80 2.59
CA THR A 22 12.58 10.23 2.32
C THR A 22 11.40 10.47 1.38
N SER A 23 11.26 9.69 0.30
CA SER A 23 10.13 9.77 -0.62
C SER A 23 8.80 9.48 0.08
N LEU A 24 8.73 8.44 0.91
CA LEU A 24 7.56 8.12 1.73
C LEU A 24 7.19 9.27 2.67
N ASN A 25 8.18 9.91 3.31
CA ASN A 25 7.94 11.08 4.15
C ASN A 25 7.38 12.28 3.36
N HIS A 26 7.85 12.53 2.14
CA HIS A 26 7.29 13.58 1.28
C HIS A 26 5.84 13.28 0.88
N LEU A 27 5.53 12.03 0.51
CA LEU A 27 4.15 11.60 0.23
C LEU A 27 3.26 11.77 1.46
N ALA A 28 3.75 11.41 2.65
CA ALA A 28 3.05 11.59 3.90
C ALA A 28 2.74 13.07 4.19
N GLN A 29 3.71 13.97 3.98
CA GLN A 29 3.49 15.41 4.17
C GLN A 29 2.46 15.96 3.19
N ALA A 30 2.54 15.59 1.92
CA ALA A 30 1.57 16.01 0.91
C ALA A 30 0.15 15.46 1.23
N ALA A 31 0.05 14.19 1.64
CA ALA A 31 -1.22 13.58 2.01
C ALA A 31 -1.83 14.20 3.27
N ARG A 32 -1.01 14.62 4.25
CA ARG A 32 -1.51 15.35 5.43
C ARG A 32 -2.26 16.62 5.04
N ALA A 33 -1.76 17.38 4.06
CA ALA A 33 -2.43 18.59 3.60
C ALA A 33 -3.82 18.29 3.00
N VAL A 34 -3.97 17.16 2.31
CA VAL A 34 -5.28 16.68 1.80
C VAL A 34 -6.19 16.26 2.95
N LEU A 35 -5.68 15.45 3.89
CA LEU A 35 -6.45 14.90 5.01
C LEU A 35 -6.83 15.94 6.08
N GLN A 36 -6.21 17.13 6.06
CA GLN A 36 -6.59 18.26 6.91
C GLN A 36 -7.58 19.21 6.24
N ASN A 37 -7.92 18.98 4.97
CA ASN A 37 -8.84 19.82 4.22
C ASN A 37 -10.23 19.18 4.15
N THR A 38 -11.11 19.59 5.05
CA THR A 38 -12.48 19.05 5.16
C THR A 38 -13.28 19.18 3.85
N ALA A 39 -13.11 20.27 3.09
CA ALA A 39 -13.80 20.43 1.81
C ALA A 39 -13.32 19.39 0.78
N GLN A 40 -12.01 19.13 0.74
CA GLN A 40 -11.45 18.08 -0.11
C GLN A 40 -11.92 16.69 0.32
N ILE A 41 -11.97 16.40 1.63
CA ILE A 41 -12.48 15.12 2.13
C ILE A 41 -13.94 14.91 1.72
N ASN A 42 -14.79 15.93 1.86
CA ASN A 42 -16.20 15.83 1.47
C ASN A 42 -16.34 15.58 -0.05
N GLN A 43 -15.53 16.25 -0.87
CA GLN A 43 -15.48 16.00 -2.31
C GLN A 43 -15.02 14.58 -2.62
N MET A 44 -13.98 14.10 -1.92
CA MET A 44 -13.50 12.73 -2.04
C MET A 44 -14.58 11.70 -1.69
N LEU A 45 -15.32 11.89 -0.60
CA LEU A 45 -16.43 11.01 -0.22
C LEU A 45 -17.53 10.99 -1.29
N SER A 46 -17.89 12.15 -1.83
CA SER A 46 -18.87 12.26 -2.92
C SER A 46 -18.42 11.50 -4.16
N ASP A 47 -17.17 11.70 -4.60
CA ASP A 47 -16.62 11.03 -5.77
C ASP A 47 -16.46 9.51 -5.54
N LEU A 48 -16.04 9.10 -4.34
CA LEU A 48 -15.91 7.69 -3.96
C LEU A 48 -17.24 6.95 -4.00
N ASN A 49 -18.33 7.58 -3.55
CA ASN A 49 -19.66 6.98 -3.59
C ASN A 49 -20.20 6.78 -5.02
N ARG A 50 -19.57 7.40 -6.02
CA ARG A 50 -19.91 7.21 -7.44
C ARG A 50 -19.11 6.10 -8.10
N VAL A 51 -18.09 5.56 -7.44
CA VAL A 51 -17.28 4.44 -7.96
C VAL A 51 -18.14 3.18 -8.02
N ASP A 52 -18.03 2.46 -9.15
CA ASP A 52 -18.71 1.18 -9.32
C ASP A 52 -17.90 0.05 -8.64
N PHE A 53 -18.07 -0.07 -7.33
CA PHE A 53 -17.40 -1.10 -6.54
C PHE A 53 -17.84 -2.52 -6.89
N ALA A 54 -19.04 -2.72 -7.45
CA ALA A 54 -19.49 -4.03 -7.87
C ALA A 54 -18.64 -4.53 -9.05
N ASN A 55 -18.46 -3.70 -10.08
CA ASN A 55 -17.60 -4.02 -11.22
C ASN A 55 -16.11 -4.11 -10.83
N VAL A 56 -15.62 -3.23 -9.94
CA VAL A 56 -14.26 -3.32 -9.42
C VAL A 56 -14.05 -4.66 -8.69
N GLN A 57 -15.01 -5.06 -7.85
CA GLN A 57 -14.96 -6.31 -7.11
C GLN A 57 -15.00 -7.54 -8.04
N GLU A 58 -15.88 -7.55 -9.03
CA GLU A 58 -16.01 -8.67 -9.97
C GLU A 58 -14.69 -8.93 -10.71
N GLN A 59 -14.08 -7.88 -11.25
CA GLN A 59 -12.80 -8.00 -11.96
C GLN A 59 -11.65 -8.37 -11.02
N ALA A 60 -11.61 -7.84 -9.79
CA ALA A 60 -10.62 -8.23 -8.79
C ALA A 60 -10.77 -9.70 -8.37
N SER A 61 -11.99 -10.17 -8.16
CA SER A 61 -12.26 -11.59 -7.88
C SER A 61 -11.80 -12.47 -9.04
N TRP A 62 -12.13 -12.10 -10.28
CA TRP A 62 -11.75 -12.84 -11.49
C TRP A 62 -10.23 -12.89 -11.70
N VAL A 63 -9.52 -11.77 -11.58
CA VAL A 63 -8.10 -11.66 -11.90
C VAL A 63 -7.20 -12.10 -10.75
N CYS A 64 -7.43 -11.58 -9.54
CA CYS A 64 -6.54 -11.76 -8.39
C CYS A 64 -7.09 -12.71 -7.32
N ARG A 65 -8.28 -13.30 -7.52
CA ARG A 65 -8.98 -14.10 -6.51
C ARG A 65 -9.05 -13.36 -5.19
N CYS A 66 -9.39 -12.08 -5.28
CA CYS A 66 -9.52 -11.20 -4.13
C CYS A 66 -10.83 -11.56 -3.42
N GLU A 67 -10.77 -11.89 -2.11
CA GLU A 67 -11.93 -12.37 -1.36
C GLU A 67 -12.94 -11.24 -1.13
N ASP A 68 -14.19 -11.44 -1.56
CA ASP A 68 -15.27 -10.45 -1.50
C ASP A 68 -15.42 -9.80 -0.12
N ARG A 69 -15.39 -10.62 0.93
CA ARG A 69 -15.54 -10.14 2.30
C ARG A 69 -14.39 -9.23 2.75
N VAL A 70 -13.16 -9.53 2.32
CA VAL A 70 -11.98 -8.71 2.66
C VAL A 70 -12.10 -7.38 1.94
N VAL A 71 -12.42 -7.39 0.65
CA VAL A 71 -12.51 -6.17 -0.14
C VAL A 71 -13.66 -5.27 0.32
N GLN A 72 -14.85 -5.82 0.56
CA GLN A 72 -15.99 -5.07 1.07
C GLN A 72 -15.67 -4.41 2.42
N ARG A 73 -14.94 -5.12 3.30
CA ARG A 73 -14.47 -4.52 4.56
C ARG A 73 -13.50 -3.37 4.31
N LEU A 74 -12.52 -3.55 3.43
CA LEU A 74 -11.56 -2.48 3.11
C LEU A 74 -12.24 -1.24 2.53
N GLU A 75 -13.25 -1.42 1.67
CA GLU A 75 -14.06 -0.32 1.15
C GLU A 75 -14.82 0.41 2.26
N GLN A 76 -15.51 -0.33 3.13
CA GLN A 76 -16.27 0.22 4.24
C GLN A 76 -15.37 0.97 5.23
N ASP A 77 -14.25 0.36 5.62
CA ASP A 77 -13.29 0.96 6.54
C ASP A 77 -12.69 2.23 5.94
N PHE A 78 -12.34 2.21 4.64
CA PHE A 78 -11.79 3.38 3.96
C PHE A 78 -12.81 4.54 3.93
N LYS A 79 -14.08 4.24 3.58
CA LYS A 79 -15.18 5.22 3.63
C LYS A 79 -15.37 5.80 5.03
N MET A 80 -15.39 4.95 6.05
CA MET A 80 -15.54 5.36 7.44
C MET A 80 -14.36 6.22 7.90
N THR A 81 -13.14 5.84 7.55
CA THR A 81 -11.92 6.55 7.94
C THR A 81 -11.86 7.95 7.30
N LEU A 82 -12.30 8.09 6.04
CA LEU A 82 -12.49 9.40 5.40
C LEU A 82 -13.60 10.21 6.10
N GLN A 83 -14.74 9.61 6.37
CA GLN A 83 -15.89 10.28 7.00
C GLN A 83 -15.58 10.81 8.40
N GLN A 84 -14.79 10.07 9.17
CA GLN A 84 -14.32 10.47 10.49
C GLN A 84 -13.21 11.53 10.45
N GLN A 85 -12.71 11.87 9.25
CA GLN A 85 -11.59 12.81 9.05
C GLN A 85 -10.35 12.41 9.87
N ASN A 86 -10.06 11.10 9.88
CA ASN A 86 -8.97 10.56 10.66
C ASN A 86 -7.60 11.12 10.22
N SER A 87 -6.72 11.32 11.19
CA SER A 87 -5.35 11.80 10.95
C SER A 87 -4.53 10.79 10.16
N LEU A 88 -3.45 11.24 9.53
CA LEU A 88 -2.55 10.35 8.77
C LEU A 88 -2.03 9.18 9.64
N GLU A 89 -1.78 9.41 10.91
CA GLU A 89 -1.31 8.39 11.86
C GLU A 89 -2.38 7.33 12.11
N GLN A 90 -3.66 7.74 12.19
CA GLN A 90 -4.78 6.80 12.30
C GLN A 90 -4.95 5.98 11.01
N TRP A 91 -4.73 6.58 9.84
CA TRP A 91 -4.67 5.85 8.56
C TRP A 91 -3.53 4.82 8.55
N ALA A 92 -2.36 5.18 9.06
CA ALA A 92 -1.21 4.28 9.15
C ALA A 92 -1.51 3.08 10.07
N VAL A 93 -2.16 3.32 11.22
CA VAL A 93 -2.62 2.25 12.13
C VAL A 93 -3.62 1.33 11.43
N TRP A 94 -4.57 1.86 10.67
CA TRP A 94 -5.52 1.04 9.92
C TRP A 94 -4.82 0.15 8.88
N LEU A 95 -3.90 0.69 8.09
CA LEU A 95 -3.13 -0.07 7.09
C LEU A 95 -2.28 -1.18 7.75
N ASP A 96 -1.64 -0.90 8.89
CA ASP A 96 -0.93 -1.92 9.68
C ASP A 96 -1.89 -3.03 10.16
N GLY A 97 -3.10 -2.66 10.60
CA GLY A 97 -4.17 -3.57 10.97
C GLY A 97 -4.59 -4.48 9.81
N VAL A 98 -4.74 -3.92 8.60
CA VAL A 98 -5.05 -4.67 7.37
C VAL A 98 -3.95 -5.71 7.07
N VAL A 99 -2.68 -5.29 7.05
CA VAL A 99 -1.54 -6.18 6.83
C VAL A 99 -1.51 -7.30 7.86
N SER A 100 -1.70 -6.95 9.14
CA SER A 100 -1.74 -7.90 10.25
C SER A 100 -2.84 -8.94 10.07
N GLN A 101 -4.05 -8.50 9.73
CA GLN A 101 -5.18 -9.40 9.56
C GLN A 101 -4.99 -10.36 8.40
N VAL A 102 -4.52 -9.86 7.25
CA VAL A 102 -4.34 -10.67 6.03
C VAL A 102 -3.21 -11.68 6.20
N LEU A 103 -2.12 -11.32 6.91
CA LEU A 103 -0.96 -12.18 7.06
C LEU A 103 -1.02 -13.12 8.27
N LYS A 104 -1.90 -12.85 9.24
CA LYS A 104 -2.09 -13.69 10.43
C LYS A 104 -2.14 -15.20 10.16
N PRO A 105 -2.88 -15.70 9.14
CA PRO A 105 -2.96 -17.14 8.87
C PRO A 105 -1.63 -17.79 8.46
N TYR A 106 -0.66 -16.99 8.01
CA TYR A 106 0.63 -17.46 7.52
C TYR A 106 1.75 -17.31 8.56
N HIS A 107 1.46 -16.80 9.77
CA HIS A 107 2.48 -16.62 10.81
C HIS A 107 3.19 -17.94 11.13
N GLY A 108 4.53 -17.92 11.16
CA GLY A 108 5.35 -19.11 11.38
C GLY A 108 5.41 -20.09 10.19
N SER A 109 4.68 -19.83 9.10
CA SER A 109 4.72 -20.66 7.90
C SER A 109 5.87 -20.26 6.96
N PRO A 110 6.54 -21.23 6.29
CA PRO A 110 7.49 -20.93 5.22
C PRO A 110 6.82 -20.20 4.02
N SER A 111 5.48 -20.27 3.91
CA SER A 111 4.73 -19.56 2.87
C SER A 111 4.53 -18.07 3.16
N PHE A 112 4.90 -17.58 4.35
CA PHE A 112 4.66 -16.18 4.76
C PHE A 112 5.20 -15.15 3.75
N PRO A 113 6.47 -15.22 3.28
CA PRO A 113 6.98 -14.23 2.32
C PRO A 113 6.23 -14.26 0.99
N LYS A 114 5.81 -15.45 0.54
CA LYS A 114 5.03 -15.61 -0.69
C LYS A 114 3.64 -15.00 -0.54
N ALA A 115 2.98 -15.24 0.59
CA ALA A 115 1.66 -14.67 0.88
C ALA A 115 1.72 -13.14 0.96
N ALA A 116 2.76 -12.59 1.61
CA ALA A 116 2.96 -11.15 1.72
C ALA A 116 3.21 -10.47 0.36
N LYS A 117 4.04 -11.08 -0.50
CA LYS A 117 4.22 -10.64 -1.90
C LYS A 117 2.91 -10.67 -2.69
N HIS A 118 2.18 -11.78 -2.59
CA HIS A 118 0.88 -11.91 -3.28
C HIS A 118 -0.11 -10.85 -2.78
N PHE A 119 -0.14 -10.56 -1.48
CA PHE A 119 -1.01 -9.51 -0.96
C PHE A 119 -0.69 -8.13 -1.55
N LEU A 120 0.58 -7.76 -1.72
CA LEU A 120 0.94 -6.51 -2.40
C LEU A 120 0.46 -6.45 -3.86
N LEU A 121 0.51 -7.58 -4.58
CA LEU A 121 -0.02 -7.66 -5.95
C LEU A 121 -1.54 -7.46 -5.98
N LYS A 122 -2.26 -8.12 -5.05
CA LYS A 122 -3.72 -7.95 -4.90
C LYS A 122 -4.08 -6.52 -4.55
N TRP A 123 -3.37 -5.94 -3.58
CA TRP A 123 -3.52 -4.55 -3.16
C TRP A 123 -3.35 -3.61 -4.36
N SER A 124 -2.23 -3.76 -5.09
CA SER A 124 -1.89 -2.90 -6.21
C SER A 124 -2.88 -3.00 -7.37
N PHE A 125 -3.32 -4.22 -7.69
CA PHE A 125 -4.33 -4.45 -8.71
C PHE A 125 -5.66 -3.78 -8.33
N TYR A 126 -6.20 -4.11 -7.15
CA TYR A 126 -7.50 -3.65 -6.71
C TYR A 126 -7.61 -2.12 -6.68
N SER A 127 -6.64 -1.48 -6.05
CA SER A 127 -6.62 -0.03 -5.90
C SER A 127 -6.33 0.70 -7.22
N SER A 128 -5.57 0.11 -8.15
CA SER A 128 -5.45 0.62 -9.53
C SER A 128 -6.79 0.63 -10.26
N MET A 129 -7.66 -0.35 -10.00
CA MET A 129 -9.01 -0.36 -10.57
C MET A 129 -9.88 0.77 -10.05
N VAL A 130 -9.81 1.06 -8.75
CA VAL A 130 -10.53 2.19 -8.13
C VAL A 130 -10.05 3.50 -8.74
N ILE A 131 -8.73 3.70 -8.88
CA ILE A 131 -8.15 4.89 -9.51
C ILE A 131 -8.59 5.01 -10.98
N ARG A 132 -8.61 3.91 -11.74
CA ARG A 132 -9.07 3.89 -13.12
C ARG A 132 -10.53 4.33 -13.25
N ASP A 133 -11.42 3.84 -12.38
CA ASP A 133 -12.83 4.24 -12.40
C ASP A 133 -12.99 5.74 -12.06
N LEU A 134 -12.26 6.25 -11.07
CA LEU A 134 -12.20 7.69 -10.76
C LEU A 134 -11.69 8.53 -11.94
N THR A 135 -10.68 8.05 -12.68
CA THR A 135 -10.20 8.70 -13.91
C THR A 135 -11.28 8.75 -14.99
N LEU A 136 -11.95 7.63 -15.25
CA LEU A 136 -13.00 7.54 -16.29
C LEU A 136 -14.20 8.46 -15.97
N ARG A 137 -14.47 8.69 -14.68
CA ARG A 137 -15.52 9.61 -14.23
C ARG A 137 -15.09 11.07 -14.18
N SER A 138 -13.81 11.36 -14.47
CA SER A 138 -13.23 12.70 -14.31
C SER A 138 -13.49 13.29 -12.92
N ALA A 139 -13.29 12.47 -11.87
CA ALA A 139 -13.55 12.86 -10.49
C ALA A 139 -12.76 14.13 -10.11
N ALA A 140 -13.43 15.12 -9.52
CA ALA A 140 -12.81 16.39 -9.15
C ALA A 140 -11.71 16.21 -8.08
N SER A 141 -11.86 15.20 -7.22
CA SER A 141 -10.87 14.82 -6.20
C SER A 141 -9.83 13.79 -6.68
N PHE A 142 -9.74 13.51 -7.99
CA PHE A 142 -8.81 12.51 -8.53
C PHE A 142 -7.36 12.72 -8.05
N GLY A 143 -6.86 13.95 -8.06
CA GLY A 143 -5.49 14.25 -7.60
C GLY A 143 -5.24 13.86 -6.15
N SER A 144 -6.22 14.08 -5.27
CA SER A 144 -6.19 13.69 -3.86
C SER A 144 -6.17 12.16 -3.70
N PHE A 145 -7.01 11.44 -4.44
CA PHE A 145 -7.00 9.98 -4.45
C PHE A 145 -5.69 9.41 -4.99
N HIS A 146 -5.15 9.98 -6.07
CA HIS A 146 -3.89 9.54 -6.65
C HIS A 146 -2.72 9.75 -5.68
N LEU A 147 -2.69 10.87 -4.97
CA LEU A 147 -1.69 11.11 -3.94
C LEU A 147 -1.77 10.10 -2.78
N ILE A 148 -2.97 9.85 -2.26
CA ILE A 148 -3.20 8.85 -1.21
C ILE A 148 -2.82 7.45 -1.69
N ARG A 149 -3.15 7.11 -2.95
CA ARG A 149 -2.76 5.85 -3.59
C ARG A 149 -1.24 5.66 -3.57
N LEU A 150 -0.47 6.66 -4.01
CA LEU A 150 0.99 6.62 -4.02
C LEU A 150 1.57 6.43 -2.61
N LEU A 151 1.05 7.18 -1.64
CA LEU A 151 1.44 7.03 -0.24
C LEU A 151 1.17 5.61 0.28
N TYR A 152 -0.03 5.07 0.02
CA TYR A 152 -0.39 3.77 0.56
C TYR A 152 0.39 2.63 -0.10
N ASP A 153 0.71 2.73 -1.39
CA ASP A 153 1.60 1.74 -2.02
C ASP A 153 2.96 1.69 -1.33
N GLU A 154 3.60 2.85 -1.14
CA GLU A 154 4.90 2.91 -0.49
C GLU A 154 4.82 2.45 0.97
N TYR A 155 3.75 2.82 1.69
CA TYR A 155 3.58 2.42 3.08
C TYR A 155 3.24 0.93 3.24
N MET A 156 2.37 0.37 2.39
CA MET A 156 2.05 -1.06 2.39
C MET A 156 3.28 -1.88 2.03
N TYR A 157 4.08 -1.43 1.05
CA TYR A 157 5.36 -2.05 0.76
C TYR A 157 6.27 -2.01 1.99
N TYR A 158 6.42 -0.85 2.63
CA TYR A 158 7.22 -0.69 3.86
C TYR A 158 6.77 -1.68 4.95
N LEU A 159 5.48 -1.77 5.23
CA LEU A 159 4.93 -2.69 6.23
C LEU A 159 5.27 -4.14 5.88
N ILE A 160 5.00 -4.55 4.63
CA ILE A 160 5.23 -5.93 4.17
C ILE A 160 6.71 -6.30 4.22
N GLU A 161 7.58 -5.40 3.82
CA GLU A 161 9.03 -5.57 3.93
C GLU A 161 9.45 -5.87 5.38
N HIS A 162 8.98 -5.07 6.34
CA HIS A 162 9.32 -5.25 7.75
C HIS A 162 8.76 -6.56 8.30
N ARG A 163 7.52 -6.93 7.93
CA ARG A 163 6.92 -8.19 8.34
C ARG A 163 7.68 -9.40 7.80
N VAL A 164 8.12 -9.36 6.54
CA VAL A 164 8.90 -10.44 5.94
C VAL A 164 10.28 -10.54 6.56
N ALA A 165 10.94 -9.41 6.82
CA ALA A 165 12.23 -9.36 7.48
C ALA A 165 12.16 -9.97 8.89
N GLN A 166 11.16 -9.57 9.67
CA GLN A 166 10.89 -10.12 10.98
C GLN A 166 10.64 -11.63 10.94
N ALA A 167 9.81 -12.12 10.01
CA ALA A 167 9.52 -13.54 9.86
C ALA A 167 10.76 -14.38 9.47
N LYS A 168 11.72 -13.78 8.76
CA LYS A 168 12.98 -14.41 8.36
C LYS A 168 14.11 -14.25 9.39
N GLY A 169 13.95 -13.39 10.40
CA GLY A 169 15.02 -13.05 11.33
C GLY A 169 16.17 -12.26 10.70
N VAL A 170 15.89 -11.48 9.65
CA VAL A 170 16.88 -10.64 8.96
C VAL A 170 16.48 -9.17 9.00
N THR A 171 17.37 -8.28 8.56
CA THR A 171 17.06 -6.85 8.46
C THR A 171 16.18 -6.54 7.25
N PRO A 172 15.34 -5.48 7.29
CA PRO A 172 14.52 -5.06 6.14
C PRO A 172 15.35 -4.83 4.86
N ILE A 173 16.54 -4.25 5.00
CA ILE A 173 17.48 -4.02 3.89
C ILE A 173 17.97 -5.32 3.22
N ALA A 174 18.09 -6.42 3.99
CA ALA A 174 18.47 -7.72 3.43
C ALA A 174 17.33 -8.32 2.57
N VAL A 175 16.08 -7.98 2.89
CA VAL A 175 14.91 -8.43 2.15
C VAL A 175 14.73 -7.65 0.84
N MET A 176 15.09 -6.36 0.80
CA MET A 176 14.97 -5.51 -0.40
C MET A 176 15.59 -6.10 -1.67
N GLY A 177 16.78 -6.73 -1.55
CA GLY A 177 17.47 -7.34 -2.69
C GLY A 177 16.67 -8.46 -3.39
N GLU A 178 15.77 -9.14 -2.66
CA GLU A 178 14.90 -10.17 -3.23
C GLU A 178 13.63 -9.63 -3.91
N PHE A 179 13.22 -8.40 -3.57
CA PHE A 179 12.05 -7.75 -4.15
C PHE A 179 12.42 -6.87 -5.37
N ALA A 180 13.63 -6.28 -5.39
CA ALA A 180 14.09 -5.46 -6.50
C ALA A 180 14.24 -6.24 -7.83
N ASN A 181 14.57 -7.53 -7.78
CA ASN A 181 14.72 -8.37 -8.96
C ASN A 181 13.39 -8.62 -9.73
N LEU A 182 12.24 -8.30 -9.14
CA LEU A 182 10.92 -8.40 -9.78
C LEU A 182 10.56 -7.17 -10.63
N ALA A 183 11.20 -6.02 -10.43
CA ALA A 183 11.02 -4.86 -11.30
C ALA A 183 11.85 -4.96 -12.60
N SER A 184 12.76 -5.93 -12.66
CA SER A 184 13.66 -6.22 -13.78
C SER A 184 13.40 -7.57 -14.45
N SER A 185 12.27 -8.22 -14.16
CA SER A 185 11.84 -9.48 -14.78
C SER A 185 10.52 -9.29 -15.53
#